data_AF-A0A381Z4V2-F1
#
_entry.id   AF-A0A381Z4V2-F1
#
_cell.length_a   1.000
_cell.length_b   1.000
_cell.length_c   1.000
_cell.angle_alpha   90.00
_cell.angle_beta   90.00
_cell.angle_gamma   90.00
#
_symmetry.space_group_name_H-M   'P 1'
#
loop_
_entity.id
_entity.type
_entity.pdbx_description
1 polymer ?
#
loop_
_entity_poly.entity_id
_entity_poly.type
_entity_poly.pdbx_seq_one_letter_code
_entity_poly.pdbx_strand_id
1 'polypeptide(L)' 'VAKTIVITGVTRGIGRGLASEFDRLGHKVIGCGRSADQLAELQTALGQAHDFSVVDITDDRAVADWAKRTLGKHGAP' A
#
# COMPACT_ATOMS: atom_id res chain seq x y z
N VAL A 1 -12.83 -14.74 4.12
CA VAL A 1 -12.17 -14.80 2.79
C VAL A 1 -11.18 -13.66 2.72
N ALA A 2 -9.92 -13.92 2.36
CA ALA A 2 -8.90 -12.88 2.24
C ALA A 2 -9.20 -11.93 1.06
N LYS A 3 -8.84 -10.66 1.19
CA LYS A 3 -9.06 -9.61 0.19
C LYS A 3 -7.78 -8.83 -0.10
N THR A 4 -7.75 -8.17 -1.25
CA THR A 4 -6.71 -7.19 -1.63
C THR A 4 -7.27 -5.80 -1.41
N ILE A 5 -6.55 -4.95 -0.68
CA ILE A 5 -7.00 -3.61 -0.27
C ILE A 5 -5.98 -2.58 -0.70
N VAL A 6 -6.45 -1.47 -1.27
CA VAL A 6 -5.58 -0.35 -1.69
C VAL A 6 -5.72 0.81 -0.70
N ILE A 7 -4.60 1.31 -0.18
CA ILE A 7 -4.56 2.45 0.75
C ILE A 7 -3.55 3.50 0.29
N THR A 8 -4.02 4.71 0.00
CA THR A 8 -3.15 5.88 -0.16
C THR A 8 -2.84 6.51 1.21
N GLY A 9 -1.63 7.04 1.40
CA GLY A 9 -1.23 7.62 2.68
C GLY A 9 -1.03 6.56 3.77
N VAL A 10 -0.51 5.39 3.38
CA VAL A 10 -0.41 4.19 4.24
C VAL A 10 0.60 4.30 5.38
N THR A 11 1.49 5.31 5.36
CA THR A 11 2.66 5.36 6.24
C THR A 11 2.38 5.89 7.64
N ARG A 12 1.27 6.61 7.87
CA ARG A 12 0.97 7.26 9.15
C ARG A 12 -0.53 7.39 9.44
N GLY A 13 -0.87 7.70 10.69
CA GLY A 13 -2.23 8.00 11.12
C GLY A 13 -3.22 6.89 10.77
N ILE A 14 -4.37 7.27 10.21
CA ILE A 14 -5.45 6.33 9.85
C ILE A 14 -4.96 5.28 8.85
N GLY A 15 -4.21 5.67 7.81
CA GLY A 15 -3.72 4.73 6.80
C GLY A 15 -2.80 3.64 7.38
N ARG A 16 -1.93 4.02 8.32
CA ARG A 16 -1.05 3.07 9.04
C ARG A 16 -1.86 2.11 9.92
N GLY A 17 -2.82 2.65 10.68
CA GLY A 17 -3.70 1.84 11.53
C GLY A 17 -4.53 0.84 10.72
N LEU A 18 -5.09 1.27 9.58
CA LEU A 18 -5.82 0.40 8.67
C LEU A 18 -4.91 -0.70 8.08
N ALA A 19 -3.69 -0.37 7.67
CA ALA A 19 -2.76 -1.36 7.13
C ALA A 19 -2.46 -2.48 8.13
N SER A 20 -2.18 -2.11 9.38
CA SER A 20 -1.95 -3.07 10.47
C SER A 20 -3.19 -3.91 10.78
N GLU A 21 -4.38 -3.29 10.80
CA GLU A 21 -5.61 -4.03 11.09
C GLU A 21 -5.99 -5.00 9.97
N PHE A 22 -5.81 -4.60 8.71
CA PHE A 22 -6.09 -5.48 7.58
C PHE A 22 -5.09 -6.64 7.48
N ASP A 23 -3.81 -6.41 7.79
CA ASP A 23 -2.83 -7.50 7.96
C ASP A 23 -3.28 -8.47 9.06
N ARG A 24 -3.65 -7.96 10.25
CA ARG A 24 -4.17 -8.78 11.36
C ARG A 24 -5.39 -9.61 10.98
N LEU A 25 -6.24 -9.11 10.08
CA LEU A 25 -7.41 -9.80 9.55
C LEU A 25 -7.10 -10.77 8.39
N GLY A 26 -5.83 -10.93 8.02
CA GLY A 26 -5.37 -11.83 6.95
C GLY A 26 -5.65 -11.27 5.55
N HIS A 27 -5.65 -9.96 5.39
CA HIS A 27 -5.80 -9.29 4.09
C HIS A 27 -4.46 -8.78 3.57
N LYS A 28 -4.36 -8.72 2.24
CA LYS A 28 -3.22 -8.12 1.56
C LYS A 28 -3.46 -6.62 1.39
N VAL A 29 -2.48 -5.82 1.76
CA VAL A 29 -2.51 -4.36 1.57
C VAL A 29 -1.52 -3.97 0.48
N ILE A 30 -2.03 -3.27 -0.54
CA ILE A 30 -1.24 -2.48 -1.48
C ILE A 30 -1.31 -1.04 -1.00
N GLY A 31 -0.19 -0.39 -0.78
CA GLY A 31 -0.20 0.96 -0.23
C GLY A 31 0.80 1.90 -0.87
N CYS A 32 0.53 3.20 -0.76
CA CYS A 32 1.48 4.21 -1.19
C CYS A 32 1.62 5.37 -0.20
N GLY A 33 2.78 6.03 -0.26
CA GLY A 33 3.13 7.21 0.52
C GLY A 33 4.39 7.88 -0.03
N ARG A 34 4.83 8.99 0.57
CA ARG A 34 5.97 9.76 0.05
C ARG A 34 7.31 9.46 0.74
N SER A 35 7.29 8.94 1.96
CA SER A 35 8.52 8.63 2.71
C SER A 35 8.94 7.19 2.44
N ALA A 36 10.07 7.03 1.75
CA ALA A 36 10.68 5.72 1.49
C ALA A 36 11.00 4.99 2.81
N ASP A 37 11.56 5.69 3.79
CA ASP A 37 11.92 5.12 5.09
C ASP A 37 10.70 4.57 5.84
N GLN A 38 9.59 5.33 5.88
CA GLN A 38 8.37 4.86 6.54
C GLN A 38 7.71 3.69 5.80
N LEU A 39 7.82 3.62 4.47
CA LEU A 39 7.34 2.47 3.69
C LEU A 39 8.21 1.24 3.93
N ALA A 40 9.54 1.40 4.01
CA ALA A 40 10.45 0.30 4.33
C ALA A 40 10.23 -0.24 5.74
N GLU A 41 10.00 0.65 6.72
CA GLU A 41 9.61 0.27 8.08
C GLU A 41 8.28 -0.50 8.08
N LEU A 42 7.27 0.00 7.35
CA LEU A 42 5.98 -0.67 7.22
C LEU A 42 6.11 -2.06 6.55
N GLN A 43 6.88 -2.16 5.48
CA GLN A 43 7.14 -3.42 4.78
C GLN A 43 7.82 -4.44 5.70
N THR A 44 8.76 -3.97 6.53
CA THR A 44 9.44 -4.81 7.53
C THR A 44 8.47 -5.29 8.60
N ALA A 45 7.56 -4.42 9.05
CA ALA A 45 6.58 -4.72 10.08
C ALA A 45 5.48 -5.70 9.63
N LEU A 46 4.99 -5.59 8.39
CA LEU A 46 3.87 -6.40 7.89
C LEU A 46 4.30 -7.57 6.98
N GLY A 47 5.54 -7.56 6.47
CA GLY A 47 6.09 -8.66 5.68
C GLY A 47 5.78 -8.59 4.17
N GLN A 48 6.33 -9.54 3.42
CA GLN A 48 6.42 -9.52 1.94
C GLN A 48 5.09 -9.79 1.21
N ALA A 49 4.03 -10.14 1.94
CA ALA A 49 2.71 -10.30 1.34
C ALA A 49 2.14 -8.95 0.87
N HIS A 50 2.54 -7.85 1.50
CA HIS A 50 2.11 -6.49 1.17
C HIS A 50 3.00 -5.85 0.10
N ASP A 51 2.47 -4.85 -0.61
CA ASP A 51 3.20 -4.12 -1.65
C ASP A 51 3.11 -2.61 -1.39
N PHE A 52 4.24 -2.01 -1.03
CA PHE A 52 4.32 -0.60 -0.69
C PHE A 52 5.20 0.16 -1.68
N SER A 53 4.67 1.25 -2.23
CA SER A 53 5.33 2.06 -3.26
C SER A 53 5.44 3.52 -2.87
N VAL A 54 6.58 4.15 -3.20
CA VAL A 54 6.73 5.61 -3.09
C VAL A 54 5.92 6.26 -4.22
N VAL A 55 4.91 7.03 -3.87
CA VAL A 55 4.06 7.77 -4.81
C VAL A 55 3.69 9.12 -4.19
N ASP A 56 3.93 10.20 -4.91
CA ASP A 56 3.29 11.48 -4.63
C ASP A 56 1.94 11.52 -5.34
N ILE A 57 0.85 11.51 -4.57
CA ILE A 57 -0.50 11.50 -5.12
C ILE A 57 -0.91 12.83 -5.77
N THR A 58 -0.11 13.88 -5.60
CA THR A 58 -0.32 15.17 -6.29
C THR A 58 0.22 15.15 -7.72
N ASP A 59 1.01 14.13 -8.09
CA ASP A 59 1.46 13.88 -9.45
C ASP A 59 0.55 12.84 -10.12
N ASP A 60 -0.32 13.31 -11.01
CA ASP A 60 -1.28 12.47 -11.75
C ASP A 60 -0.60 11.35 -12.57
N ARG A 61 0.58 11.63 -13.14
CA ARG A 61 1.32 10.61 -13.92
C ARG A 61 1.86 9.53 -13.01
N ALA A 62 2.42 9.91 -11.87
CA ALA A 62 2.89 8.96 -10.86
C ALA A 62 1.76 8.05 -10.36
N VAL A 63 0.57 8.63 -10.13
CA VAL A 63 -0.64 7.87 -9.75
C VAL A 63 -1.06 6.92 -10.86
N ALA A 64 -1.12 7.38 -12.12
CA ALA A 64 -1.51 6.55 -13.25
C ALA A 64 -0.55 5.37 -13.48
N ASP A 65 0.76 5.60 -13.39
CA ASP A 65 1.78 4.57 -13.55
C ASP A 65 1.74 3.56 -12.40
N TRP A 66 1.53 4.02 -11.16
CA TRP A 66 1.33 3.14 -10.03
C TRP A 66 0.06 2.30 -10.17
N ALA A 67 -1.07 2.90 -10.57
CA ALA A 67 -2.32 2.19 -10.79
C ALA A 67 -2.19 1.08 -11.85
N LYS A 68 -1.55 1.38 -13.00
CA LYS A 68 -1.28 0.39 -14.05
C LYS A 68 -0.44 -0.78 -13.53
N ARG A 69 0.65 -0.50 -12.81
CA ARG A 69 1.53 -1.54 -12.23
C ARG A 69 0.80 -2.37 -11.18
N THR A 70 0.02 -1.74 -10.30
CA THR A 70 -0.78 -2.40 -9.27
C THR A 70 -1.81 -3.34 -9.89
N LEU A 71 -2.58 -2.86 -10.88
CA LEU A 71 -3.56 -3.68 -11.59
C LEU A 71 -2.90 -4.85 -12.33
N GLY A 72 -1.75 -4.62 -12.99
CA GLY A 72 -1.02 -5.68 -13.69
C GLY A 72 -0.46 -6.76 -12.76
N LYS A 73 -0.05 -6.39 -11.54
CA LYS A 73 0.57 -7.32 -10.57
C LYS A 73 -0.45 -8.03 -9.67
N HIS A 74 -1.54 -7.36 -9.31
CA HIS A 74 -2.46 -7.83 -8.27
C HIS A 74 -3.92 -8.00 -8.73
N GLY A 75 -4.27 -7.54 -9.93
CA GLY A 75 -5.65 -7.49 -10.40
C GLY A 75 -6.45 -6.33 -9.80
N ALA A 76 -7.75 -6.28 -10.12
CA ALA A 76 -8.67 -5.36 -9.47
C ALA A 76 -8.99 -5.84 -8.04
N PRO A 77 -8.97 -4.95 -7.03
CA PRO A 77 -9.32 -5.29 -5.64
C PRO A 77 -10.79 -5.68 -5.46
#